data_AF-A0A7C8DM05-F1
#
_entry.id   AF-A0A7C8DM05-F1
#
_cell.length_a   1.000
_cell.length_b   1.000
_cell.length_c   1.000
_cell.angle_alpha   90.00
_cell.angle_beta   90.00
_cell.angle_gamma   90.00
#
_symmetry.space_group_name_H-M   'P 1'
#
loop_
_entity.id
_entity.type
_entity.pdbx_description
1 polymer ?
#
loop_
_entity_poly.entity_id
_entity_poly.type
_entity_poly.pdbx_seq_one_letter_code
_entity_poly.pdbx_strand_id
1 'polypeptide(L)'
;MPRSSFLNSTLSLGLLLLIWQLAAALVASVVLPSPFEVLNNLSTSIQSGELPRHLGVTLYRLAISFFLAMFLGVAIGLILGRQQKTNAFFDSWLIILL
;
A
#
# COMPACT_ATOMS: atom_id res chain seq x y z
N MET A 1 -10.66 22.07 23.31
CA MET A 1 -9.23 21.66 23.36
C MET A 1 -9.17 20.17 23.70
N PRO A 2 -8.35 19.37 22.98
CA PRO A 2 -8.62 17.97 22.66
C PRO A 2 -8.18 17.02 23.77
N ARG A 3 -9.11 16.40 24.51
CA ARG A 3 -8.77 15.34 25.49
C ARG A 3 -9.72 14.12 25.49
N SER A 4 -10.95 14.24 24.99
CA SER A 4 -11.91 13.12 24.95
C SER A 4 -11.84 12.27 23.69
N SER A 5 -11.36 12.81 22.56
CA SER A 5 -11.27 12.07 21.29
C SER A 5 -10.29 10.89 21.37
N PHE A 6 -9.13 11.09 21.98
CA PHE A 6 -8.14 10.03 22.14
C PHE A 6 -8.65 8.90 23.03
N LEU A 7 -9.32 9.23 24.14
CA LEU A 7 -9.86 8.23 25.06
C LEU A 7 -10.96 7.40 24.40
N ASN A 8 -11.87 8.05 23.68
CA ASN A 8 -12.93 7.38 22.92
C ASN A 8 -12.34 6.50 21.81
N SER A 9 -11.29 6.95 21.13
CA SER A 9 -10.61 6.20 20.07
C SER A 9 -9.90 4.97 20.64
N THR A 10 -9.17 5.10 21.75
CA THR A 10 -8.51 3.97 22.41
C THR A 10 -9.52 2.96 22.95
N LEU A 11 -10.65 3.43 23.49
CA LEU A 11 -11.70 2.56 24.02
C LEU A 11 -12.43 1.83 22.89
N SER A 12 -12.70 2.51 21.77
CA SER A 12 -13.27 1.92 20.56
C SER A 12 -12.35 0.85 19.97
N LEU A 13 -11.04 1.13 19.86
CA LEU A 13 -10.05 0.15 19.40
C LEU A 13 -9.96 -1.04 20.35
N GLY A 14 -9.93 -0.81 21.67
CA GLY A 14 -9.91 -1.88 22.67
C GLY A 14 -11.15 -2.76 22.58
N LEU A 15 -12.33 -2.17 22.41
CA LEU A 15 -13.59 -2.91 22.24
C LEU A 15 -13.57 -3.74 20.94
N LEU A 16 -13.07 -3.17 19.84
CA LEU A 16 -12.92 -3.87 18.58
C LEU A 16 -11.97 -5.08 18.70
N LEU A 17 -10.84 -4.91 19.39
CA LEU A 17 -9.89 -6.00 19.65
C LEU A 17 -10.52 -7.10 20.53
N LEU A 18 -11.30 -6.72 21.54
CA LEU A 18 -12.02 -7.67 22.39
C LEU A 18 -13.08 -8.45 21.60
N ILE A 19 -13.89 -7.77 20.80
CA ILE A 19 -14.90 -8.42 19.94
C ILE A 19 -14.21 -9.37 18.96
N TRP A 20 -13.10 -8.94 18.34
CA TRP A 20 -12.33 -9.78 17.43
C TRP A 20 -11.72 -11.00 18.15
N GLN A 21 -11.13 -10.82 19.33
CA GLN A 21 -10.60 -11.92 20.14
C GLN A 21 -11.68 -12.95 20.48
N LEU A 22 -12.87 -12.49 20.90
CA LEU A 22 -14.00 -13.37 21.21
C LEU A 22 -14.52 -14.07 19.96
N ALA A 23 -14.65 -13.35 18.84
CA ALA A 23 -15.08 -13.93 17.57
C ALA A 23 -14.09 -15.00 17.07
N ALA A 24 -12.79 -14.73 17.15
CA ALA A 24 -11.74 -15.69 16.81
C ALA A 24 -11.81 -16.95 17.70
N ALA A 25 -12.02 -16.78 19.00
CA ALA A 25 -12.16 -17.89 19.95
C ALA A 25 -13.42 -18.74 19.70
N LEU A 26 -14.54 -18.12 19.31
CA LEU A 26 -15.80 -18.82 19.00
C LEU A 26 -15.74 -19.57 17.67
N VAL A 27 -15.10 -18.96 16.66
CA VAL A 27 -15.01 -19.54 15.31
C VAL A 27 -13.94 -20.65 15.26
N ALA A 28 -12.88 -20.54 16.07
CA ALA A 28 -11.80 -21.53 16.22
C ALA A 28 -11.25 -22.04 14.87
N SER A 29 -11.18 -21.15 13.88
CA SER A 29 -10.76 -21.46 12.51
C SER A 29 -9.46 -20.75 12.18
N VAL A 30 -8.63 -21.42 11.40
CA VAL A 30 -7.37 -20.88 10.84
C VAL A 30 -7.62 -19.62 10.00
N VAL A 31 -8.84 -19.44 9.49
CA VAL A 31 -9.22 -18.27 8.68
C VAL A 31 -9.36 -17.00 9.52
N LEU A 32 -9.66 -17.13 10.82
CA LEU A 32 -9.82 -15.99 11.72
C LEU A 32 -8.95 -16.17 12.98
N PRO A 33 -7.62 -16.05 12.84
CA PRO A 33 -6.71 -16.12 13.98
C PRO A 33 -6.97 -14.97 14.95
N SER A 34 -6.63 -15.19 16.21
CA SER A 34 -6.75 -14.16 17.24
C SER A 34 -5.78 -13.00 16.98
N PRO A 35 -6.13 -11.77 17.39
CA PRO A 35 -5.23 -10.62 17.27
C PRO A 35 -3.82 -10.88 17.83
N PHE A 36 -3.72 -11.64 18.93
CA PHE A 36 -2.44 -11.99 19.53
C PHE A 36 -1.61 -12.94 18.66
N GLU A 37 -2.24 -13.96 18.06
CA GLU A 37 -1.57 -14.86 17.11
C GLU A 37 -1.11 -14.12 15.85
N VAL A 38 -1.89 -13.16 15.36
CA VAL A 38 -1.48 -12.31 14.24
C VAL A 38 -0.22 -11.51 14.59
N LEU A 39 -0.18 -10.89 15.77
CA LEU A 39 0.99 -10.15 16.23
C LEU A 39 2.23 -11.04 16.41
N ASN A 40 2.05 -12.24 16.95
CA ASN A 40 3.13 -13.21 17.13
C ASN A 40 3.66 -13.74 15.79
N ASN A 41 2.77 -14.05 14.85
CA ASN A 41 3.16 -14.47 13.51
C ASN A 41 3.86 -13.34 12.77
N LEU A 42 3.40 -12.10 12.93
CA LEU A 42 4.02 -10.93 12.33
C LEU A 42 5.44 -10.70 12.90
N SER A 43 5.62 -10.75 14.22
CA SER A 43 6.95 -10.60 14.84
C SER A 43 7.90 -11.73 14.44
N THR A 44 7.42 -12.98 14.43
CA THR A 44 8.20 -14.15 14.02
C THR A 44 8.61 -14.05 12.55
N SER A 45 7.69 -13.64 11.67
CA SER A 45 7.95 -13.51 10.23
C SER A 45 8.86 -12.33 9.88
N ILE A 46 8.90 -11.30 10.73
CA ILE A 46 9.85 -10.20 10.63
C ILE A 46 11.24 -10.67 11.08
N GLN A 47 11.34 -11.38 12.20
CA GLN A 47 12.61 -11.91 12.71
C GLN A 47 13.21 -12.99 11.82
N SER A 48 12.37 -13.84 11.19
CA SER A 48 12.82 -14.83 10.21
C SER A 48 13.36 -14.21 8.91
N GLY A 49 13.09 -12.92 8.68
CA GLY A 49 13.50 -12.21 7.48
C GLY A 49 12.67 -12.53 6.24
N GLU A 50 11.69 -13.44 6.33
CA GLU A 50 10.86 -13.85 5.20
C GLU A 50 9.94 -12.71 4.75
N LEU A 51 9.21 -12.10 5.68
CA LEU A 51 8.27 -11.01 5.40
C LEU A 51 8.97 -9.79 4.78
N PRO A 52 10.03 -9.22 5.38
CA PRO A 52 10.75 -8.09 4.77
C PRO A 52 11.42 -8.46 3.44
N ARG A 53 11.85 -9.72 3.25
CA ARG A 53 12.43 -10.17 1.97
C ARG A 53 11.37 -10.18 0.86
N HIS A 54 10.19 -10.76 1.10
CA HIS A 54 9.12 -10.81 0.11
C HIS A 54 8.59 -9.42 -0.22
N LEU A 55 8.36 -8.57 0.79
CA LEU A 55 8.02 -7.17 0.58
C LEU A 55 9.13 -6.41 -0.14
N GLY A 56 10.39 -6.66 0.21
CA GLY A 56 11.54 -6.03 -0.42
C GLY A 56 11.62 -6.33 -1.91
N VAL A 57 11.41 -7.58 -2.32
CA VAL A 57 11.41 -7.97 -3.74
C VAL A 57 10.27 -7.29 -4.52
N THR A 58 9.07 -7.21 -3.95
CA THR A 58 7.94 -6.55 -4.63
C THR A 58 8.16 -5.05 -4.75
N LEU A 59 8.66 -4.39 -3.70
CA LEU A 59 9.01 -2.97 -3.70
C LEU A 59 10.16 -2.67 -4.65
N TYR A 60 11.20 -3.49 -4.67
CA TYR A 60 12.34 -3.33 -5.57
C TYR A 60 11.90 -3.40 -7.04
N ARG A 61 11.08 -4.40 -7.37
CA ARG A 61 10.49 -4.53 -8.71
C ARG A 61 9.65 -3.31 -9.08
N LEU A 62 8.81 -2.83 -8.15
CA LEU A 62 7.99 -1.63 -8.36
C LEU A 62 8.87 -0.40 -8.61
N ALA A 63 9.93 -0.22 -7.82
CA ALA A 63 10.87 0.88 -7.96
C ALA A 63 11.54 0.85 -9.35
N ILE A 64 12.04 -0.31 -9.80
CA ILE A 64 12.65 -0.44 -11.13
C ILE A 64 11.66 -0.06 -12.23
N SER A 65 10.45 -0.62 -12.21
CA SER A 65 9.42 -0.32 -13.21
C SER A 65 9.05 1.15 -13.21
N PHE A 66 8.92 1.76 -12.03
CA PHE A 66 8.64 3.18 -11.88
C PHE A 66 9.74 4.05 -12.48
N PHE A 67 11.01 3.78 -12.17
CA PHE A 67 12.13 4.56 -12.72
C PHE A 67 12.28 4.40 -14.22
N LEU A 68 12.07 3.19 -14.77
CA LEU A 68 12.07 2.96 -16.21
C LEU A 68 10.94 3.74 -16.89
N ALA A 69 9.71 3.64 -16.38
CA ALA A 69 8.56 4.37 -16.91
C ALA A 69 8.77 5.89 -16.82
N MET A 70 9.29 6.38 -15.69
CA MET A 70 9.59 7.79 -15.48
C MET A 70 10.65 8.28 -16.48
N PHE A 71 11.74 7.55 -16.66
CA PHE A 71 12.80 7.93 -17.60
C PHE A 71 12.29 8.00 -19.04
N LEU A 72 11.53 6.98 -19.47
CA LEU A 72 10.92 6.94 -20.79
C LEU A 72 9.86 8.05 -20.96
N GLY A 73 9.00 8.26 -19.96
CA GLY A 73 7.99 9.30 -19.96
C GLY A 73 8.61 10.71 -20.05
N VAL A 74 9.68 10.96 -19.31
CA VAL A 74 10.44 12.23 -19.38
C VAL A 74 11.09 12.40 -20.75
N ALA A 75 11.76 11.37 -21.28
CA ALA A 75 12.38 11.43 -22.60
C ALA A 75 11.35 11.74 -23.71
N ILE A 76 10.20 11.04 -23.70
CA ILE A 76 9.10 11.26 -24.64
C ILE A 76 8.52 12.67 -24.45
N GLY A 77 8.25 13.09 -23.21
CA GLY A 77 7.73 14.41 -22.90
C GLY A 77 8.64 15.55 -23.39
N LEU A 78 9.96 15.41 -23.23
CA LEU A 78 10.94 16.38 -23.76
C LEU A 78 10.94 16.44 -25.28
N ILE A 79 10.83 15.30 -25.97
CA ILE A 79 10.76 15.25 -27.44
C ILE A 79 9.49 15.94 -27.93
N LEU A 80 8.35 15.69 -27.29
CA LEU A 80 7.07 16.33 -27.62
C LEU A 80 7.14 17.85 -27.40
N GLY A 81 7.70 18.30 -26.28
CA GLY A 81 7.84 19.73 -25.98
C GLY A 81 8.78 20.48 -26.94
N ARG A 82 9.75 19.80 -27.55
CA ARG A 82 10.71 20.42 -28.48
C ARG A 82 10.21 20.51 -29.92
N GLN A 83 9.29 19.64 -30.34
CA GLN A 83 8.83 19.53 -31.73
C GLN A 83 7.34 19.85 -31.87
N GLN A 84 7.02 21.04 -32.42
CA GLN A 84 5.64 21.51 -32.62
C GLN A 84 4.76 20.53 -33.42
N LYS A 85 5.34 19.80 -34.39
CA LYS A 85 4.59 18.83 -35.22
C LYS A 85 4.11 17.61 -34.42
N THR A 86 4.95 17.07 -33.55
CA THR A 86 4.57 15.93 -32.69
C THR A 86 3.68 16.37 -31.54
N ASN A 87 3.88 17.58 -31.00
CA ASN A 87 3.00 18.14 -29.99
C ASN A 87 1.55 18.23 -30.49
N ALA A 88 1.33 18.73 -31.71
CA ALA A 88 0.00 18.87 -32.31
C ALA A 88 -0.75 17.53 -32.51
N PHE A 89 -0.02 16.44 -32.79
CA PHE A 89 -0.62 15.11 -32.91
C PHE A 89 -1.08 14.55 -31.55
N PHE A 90 -0.26 14.71 -30.51
CA PHE A 90 -0.61 14.26 -29.16
C PHE A 90 -1.63 15.17 -28.48
N ASP A 91 -1.74 16.43 -28.87
CA ASP A 91 -2.73 17.38 -28.34
C ASP A 91 -4.17 16.87 -28.56
N SER A 92 -4.46 16.36 -29.76
CA SER A 92 -5.77 15.74 -30.06
C SER A 92 -6.03 14.49 -29.24
N TRP A 93 -5.00 13.68 -28.99
CA TRP A 93 -5.12 12.46 -28.20
C TRP A 93 -5.29 12.74 -26.71
N LEU A 94 -4.60 13.77 -26.18
CA LEU A 94 -4.70 14.22 -24.80
C LEU A 94 -6.11 14.73 -24.47
N ILE A 95 -6.73 15.48 -25.38
CA ILE A 95 -8.10 15.99 -25.20
C ILE A 95 -9.13 14.86 -25.11
N ILE A 96 -8.91 13.74 -25.81
CA ILE A 96 -9.85 12.60 -25.81
C ILE A 96 -9.70 11.72 -24.56
N LEU A 97 -8.50 11.65 -23.97
CA LEU A 97 -8.20 10.80 -22.82
C LEU A 97 -8.37 11.48 -21.45
N LEU A 98 -8.59 12.80 -21.44
CA LEU A 98 -8.94 13.59 -20.26
C LEU A 98 -10.46 13.56 -20.01
#